data_AF-A0A9Q0XV91-F1
#
_entry.id   AF-A0A9Q0XV91-F1
#
_cell.length_a   1.000
_cell.length_b   1.000
_cell.length_c   1.000
_cell.angle_alpha   90.00
_cell.angle_beta   90.00
_cell.angle_gamma   90.00
#
_symmetry.space_group_name_H-M   'P 1'
#
loop_
_entity.id
_entity.type
_entity.pdbx_description
1 polymer ?
#
loop_
_entity_poly.entity_id
_entity_poly.type
_entity_poly.pdbx_seq_one_letter_code
_entity_poly.pdbx_strand_id
1 'polypeptide(L)'
;MVGLRLREAGGQGCPWLKTSASFLYPLAAPAVLPQAQRPPGRHKPLLHQDAAALAPRSPSGGELKMAGDLPKQVKLKKLTRLRTLDAKPGLYTSYKGFLHKDKALIKKLLKGIHKKRSSESQSALLRRHLLELTQSFIIPLEHYMASLMPLQRAITPWKNPPQIRPFHQEDFLKTLEHAGPQLTCLLKGDWLGLYRRFFRSPNFDGWYRQRRKEMMHKLEALHLEAISEANVKAWMKEKSEVEMVDLVLKLREKLARARQHHLPVKDETLQRVGQDITTLLGSLPEDLQAVLCHQ
;
A
#
# COMPACT_ATOMS: atom_id res chain seq x y z
N MET A 1 26.70 5.11 35.94
CA MET A 1 26.31 3.77 36.43
C MET A 1 24.95 3.89 37.12
N VAL A 2 23.86 3.81 36.35
CA VAL A 2 22.51 3.39 36.79
C VAL A 2 21.86 2.83 35.53
N GLY A 3 21.76 1.50 35.47
CA GLY A 3 21.19 0.78 34.34
C GLY A 3 19.69 0.59 34.52
N LEU A 4 18.93 0.88 33.47
CA LEU A 4 17.54 0.43 33.34
C LEU A 4 17.49 -0.63 32.25
N ARG A 5 17.56 -1.89 32.68
CA ARG A 5 17.13 -3.06 31.91
C ARG A 5 15.62 -2.93 31.67
N LEU A 6 15.18 -2.78 30.42
CA LEU A 6 13.82 -3.16 30.06
C LEU A 6 13.81 -4.65 29.71
N ARG A 7 13.04 -5.35 30.52
CA ARG A 7 12.72 -6.78 30.49
C ARG A 7 11.82 -7.06 29.28
N GLU A 8 12.15 -8.11 28.53
CA GLU A 8 11.27 -8.68 27.51
C GLU A 8 10.00 -9.24 28.17
N ALA A 9 8.84 -8.92 27.58
CA ALA A 9 7.58 -9.59 27.87
C ALA A 9 6.69 -9.57 26.61
N GLY A 10 6.45 -10.78 26.07
CA GLY A 10 5.14 -11.23 25.61
C GLY A 10 4.52 -10.56 24.39
N GLY A 11 4.47 -11.31 23.29
CA GLY A 11 3.76 -10.93 22.07
C GLY A 11 2.30 -10.53 22.32
N GLN A 12 1.98 -9.29 21.97
CA GLN A 12 0.65 -8.85 21.59
C GLN A 12 0.82 -7.95 20.37
N GLY A 13 0.21 -8.35 19.25
CA GLY A 13 0.30 -7.64 17.99
C GLY A 13 -0.18 -6.20 18.09
N CYS A 14 0.52 -5.30 17.38
CA CYS A 14 0.19 -3.88 17.26
C CYS A 14 -1.32 -3.67 16.98
N PRO A 15 -2.06 -2.93 17.82
CA PRO A 15 -3.51 -2.76 17.69
C PRO A 15 -3.95 -1.81 16.55
N TRP A 16 -3.03 -1.27 15.76
CA TRP A 16 -3.29 -0.22 14.78
C TRP A 16 -3.94 -0.70 13.47
N LEU A 17 -4.09 -2.01 13.26
CA LEU A 17 -4.55 -2.61 11.99
C LEU A 17 -6.00 -3.16 12.03
N LYS A 18 -6.72 -3.07 13.15
CA LYS A 18 -8.06 -3.69 13.27
C LYS A 18 -9.23 -2.81 12.80
N THR A 19 -9.01 -1.56 12.38
CA THR A 19 -10.10 -0.62 12.06
C THR A 19 -10.31 -0.33 10.56
N SER A 20 -9.53 -0.91 9.64
CA SER A 20 -9.75 -0.77 8.19
C SER A 20 -10.63 -1.87 7.58
N ALA A 21 -11.31 -2.69 8.39
CA ALA A 21 -12.17 -3.76 7.92
C ALA A 21 -13.61 -3.34 7.55
N SER A 22 -14.00 -2.07 7.78
CA SER A 22 -15.41 -1.64 7.64
C SER A 22 -15.72 -0.78 6.41
N PHE A 23 -14.79 -0.60 5.46
CA PHE A 23 -15.07 0.06 4.19
C PHE A 23 -14.82 -0.89 3.00
N LEU A 24 -15.63 -1.94 2.93
CA LEU A 24 -15.85 -2.71 1.71
C LEU A 24 -17.18 -2.23 1.09
N TYR A 25 -17.04 -1.40 0.04
CA TYR A 25 -17.95 -1.11 -1.10
C TYR A 25 -19.47 -0.95 -0.91
N PRO A 26 -20.05 -0.05 -1.72
CA PRO A 26 -21.08 -0.45 -2.66
C PRO A 26 -20.57 -0.40 -4.11
N LEU A 27 -20.96 -1.41 -4.88
CA LEU A 27 -20.88 -1.52 -6.33
C LEU A 27 -21.30 -0.21 -7.03
N ALA A 28 -20.47 0.31 -7.92
CA ALA A 28 -20.90 1.33 -8.89
C ALA A 28 -21.59 0.65 -10.07
N ALA A 29 -22.89 0.92 -10.24
CA ALA A 29 -23.63 0.70 -11.49
C ALA A 29 -23.15 1.69 -12.57
N PRO A 30 -23.25 1.35 -13.88
CA PRO A 30 -22.77 2.22 -14.95
C PRO A 30 -23.67 3.45 -15.12
N ALA A 31 -23.10 4.65 -14.96
CA ALA A 31 -23.77 5.90 -15.29
C ALA A 31 -23.82 6.07 -16.82
N VAL A 32 -25.03 6.20 -17.35
CA VAL A 32 -25.33 6.60 -18.72
C VAL A 32 -24.94 8.07 -18.90
N LEU A 33 -24.04 8.35 -19.84
CA LEU A 33 -23.66 9.71 -20.24
C LEU A 33 -24.76 10.35 -21.11
N PRO A 34 -25.20 11.59 -20.84
CA PRO A 34 -26.00 12.34 -21.79
C PRO A 34 -25.10 13.00 -22.84
N GLN A 35 -25.56 12.94 -24.10
CA GLN A 35 -24.92 13.58 -25.26
C GLN A 35 -24.81 15.10 -25.09
N ALA A 36 -23.63 15.66 -25.29
CA ALA A 36 -23.40 17.09 -25.40
C ALA A 36 -23.24 17.50 -26.87
N GLN A 37 -24.15 18.37 -27.32
CA GLN A 37 -24.20 18.98 -28.64
C GLN A 37 -23.03 19.95 -28.86
N ARG A 38 -22.46 19.96 -30.07
CA ARG A 38 -21.44 20.92 -30.52
C ARG A 38 -22.06 22.30 -30.84
N PRO A 39 -21.25 23.37 -30.74
CA PRO A 39 -21.33 24.46 -31.71
C PRO A 39 -19.98 24.76 -32.40
N PRO A 40 -19.99 25.55 -33.50
CA PRO A 40 -19.04 25.40 -34.61
C PRO A 40 -17.86 26.39 -34.61
N GLY A 41 -16.95 26.18 -35.56
CA GLY A 41 -15.56 26.67 -35.54
C GLY A 41 -15.32 28.14 -35.90
N ARG A 42 -14.05 28.54 -35.80
CA ARG A 42 -13.42 29.59 -36.62
C ARG A 42 -11.89 29.43 -36.66
N HIS A 43 -11.42 29.19 -37.89
CA HIS A 43 -10.14 29.46 -38.57
C HIS A 43 -8.82 29.74 -37.80
N LYS A 44 -7.77 29.02 -38.25
CA LYS A 44 -6.32 29.30 -38.10
C LYS A 44 -5.86 30.47 -39.02
N PRO A 45 -4.61 30.99 -38.95
CA PRO A 45 -3.38 30.32 -39.48
C PRO A 45 -2.17 30.40 -38.50
N LEU A 46 -1.39 29.33 -38.27
CA LEU A 46 -0.20 28.83 -38.99
C LEU A 46 0.98 29.82 -39.17
N LEU A 47 2.12 29.52 -38.55
CA LEU A 47 3.47 29.77 -39.09
C LEU A 47 4.49 28.77 -38.48
N HIS A 48 5.30 28.19 -39.39
CA HIS A 48 6.40 27.21 -39.24
C HIS A 48 7.60 27.77 -38.41
N GLN A 49 8.39 26.97 -37.66
CA GLN A 49 9.58 26.15 -38.07
C GLN A 49 10.61 26.96 -38.88
N ASP A 50 11.92 27.07 -38.57
CA ASP A 50 13.00 26.07 -38.30
C ASP A 50 14.23 26.76 -37.62
N ALA A 51 14.99 26.15 -36.69
CA ALA A 51 16.17 25.26 -36.79
C ALA A 51 17.52 25.90 -37.21
N ALA A 52 18.55 25.81 -36.32
CA ALA A 52 20.00 25.65 -36.57
C ALA A 52 20.78 25.79 -35.23
N ALA A 53 21.34 24.74 -34.63
CA ALA A 53 22.69 24.18 -34.85
C ALA A 53 23.86 25.15 -34.55
N LEU A 54 24.66 24.87 -33.51
CA LEU A 54 26.12 24.71 -33.54
C LEU A 54 26.70 24.52 -32.12
N ALA A 55 27.36 23.37 -31.89
CA ALA A 55 28.56 23.25 -31.05
C ALA A 55 29.80 23.34 -31.99
N PRO A 56 31.09 23.24 -31.58
CA PRO A 56 31.66 22.95 -30.25
C PRO A 56 32.89 23.83 -29.87
N ARG A 57 33.49 23.59 -28.70
CA ARG A 57 34.95 23.43 -28.47
C ARG A 57 35.32 23.37 -26.97
N SER A 58 35.91 22.25 -26.55
CA SER A 58 36.84 22.12 -25.41
C SER A 58 38.26 22.58 -25.86
N PRO A 59 39.35 22.67 -25.04
CA PRO A 59 39.78 21.67 -24.03
C PRO A 59 40.59 22.23 -22.81
N SER A 60 41.22 21.28 -22.09
CA SER A 60 42.23 21.39 -21.01
C SER A 60 41.68 21.60 -19.59
N GLY A 61 42.10 20.89 -18.55
CA GLY A 61 43.11 19.84 -18.36
C GLY A 61 43.20 19.54 -16.84
N GLY A 62 43.79 18.40 -16.45
CA GLY A 62 44.32 18.21 -15.09
C GLY A 62 43.64 17.17 -14.19
N GLU A 63 44.18 15.95 -14.27
CA GLU A 63 44.55 15.01 -13.19
C GLU A 63 43.63 14.62 -12.01
N LEU A 64 43.55 13.28 -11.90
CA LEU A 64 43.30 12.39 -10.77
C LEU A 64 43.72 12.86 -9.36
N LYS A 65 42.87 12.58 -8.37
CA LYS A 65 43.29 11.96 -7.09
C LYS A 65 42.12 11.31 -6.33
N MET A 66 42.32 10.04 -5.97
CA MET A 66 41.55 9.23 -5.02
C MET A 66 41.75 9.74 -3.59
N ALA A 67 40.70 9.72 -2.75
CA ALA A 67 40.77 9.35 -1.33
C ALA A 67 39.34 9.26 -0.74
N GLY A 68 39.03 8.12 -0.12
CA GLY A 68 37.78 7.91 0.61
C GLY A 68 37.75 8.65 1.95
N ASP A 69 36.55 8.99 2.42
CA ASP A 69 36.34 9.41 3.80
C ASP A 69 34.94 9.01 4.30
N LEU A 70 34.90 8.51 5.53
CA LEU A 70 33.73 8.06 6.28
C LEU A 70 32.88 9.27 6.76
N PRO A 71 31.68 9.06 7.33
CA PRO A 71 30.61 10.05 7.25
C PRO A 71 30.87 11.32 8.07
N LYS A 72 30.71 12.46 7.39
CA LYS A 72 30.76 13.81 7.95
C LYS A 72 29.84 13.93 9.16
N GLN A 73 30.46 14.13 10.32
CA GLN A 73 29.83 14.75 11.48
C GLN A 73 29.01 15.96 11.04
N VAL A 74 27.76 16.02 11.51
CA VAL A 74 26.87 17.16 11.35
C VAL A 74 27.53 18.36 12.04
N LYS A 75 28.26 19.17 11.26
CA LYS A 75 28.78 20.47 11.68
C LYS A 75 27.59 21.34 12.10
N LEU A 76 27.37 21.44 13.40
CA LEU A 76 26.61 22.51 14.01
C LEU A 76 27.31 23.82 13.61
N LYS A 77 26.82 24.47 12.55
CA LYS A 77 27.22 25.85 12.23
C LYS A 77 26.94 26.67 13.48
N LYS A 78 27.99 27.10 14.18
CA LYS A 78 27.93 28.06 15.29
C LYS A 78 27.12 29.25 14.78
N LEU A 79 25.89 29.36 15.29
CA LEU A 79 25.02 30.48 15.00
C LEU A 79 25.52 31.65 15.83
N THR A 80 26.42 32.43 15.26
CA THR A 80 26.98 33.64 15.88
C THR A 80 25.83 34.61 16.15
N ARG A 81 25.51 34.82 17.43
CA ARG A 81 24.65 35.88 17.99
C ARG A 81 23.16 35.84 17.59
N LEU A 82 22.41 34.86 18.11
CA LEU A 82 21.02 35.14 18.52
C LEU A 82 21.07 35.78 19.91
N ARG A 83 20.59 37.01 20.05
CA ARG A 83 20.42 37.65 21.36
C ARG A 83 19.39 36.85 22.17
N THR A 84 19.84 36.32 23.29
CA THR A 84 19.13 35.35 24.14
C THR A 84 17.95 35.95 24.93
N LEU A 85 17.58 37.22 24.72
CA LEU A 85 16.55 37.91 25.51
C LEU A 85 15.19 38.07 24.80
N ASP A 86 15.11 37.85 23.48
CA ASP A 86 13.87 38.00 22.69
C ASP A 86 13.36 36.69 22.06
N ALA A 87 14.03 35.56 22.33
CA ALA A 87 13.62 34.27 21.83
C ALA A 87 12.41 33.76 22.65
N LYS A 88 11.21 33.85 22.05
CA LYS A 88 9.99 33.24 22.62
C LYS A 88 10.27 31.77 22.99
N PRO A 89 9.88 31.31 24.19
CA PRO A 89 10.08 29.91 24.58
C PRO A 89 9.53 28.96 23.50
N GLY A 90 10.38 28.06 23.00
CA GLY A 90 9.99 27.13 21.94
C GLY A 90 11.14 26.31 21.36
N LEU A 91 10.78 25.27 20.63
CA LEU A 91 11.70 24.48 19.83
C LEU A 91 11.94 25.18 18.49
N TYR A 92 13.18 25.60 18.24
CA TYR A 92 13.60 26.17 16.96
C TYR A 92 14.16 25.07 16.09
N THR A 93 13.61 24.91 14.89
CA THR A 93 14.07 23.94 13.90
C THR A 93 14.14 24.59 12.53
N SER A 94 15.18 24.25 11.76
CA SER A 94 15.29 24.61 10.34
C SER A 94 14.40 23.72 9.46
N TYR A 95 13.70 22.74 10.04
CA TYR A 95 12.79 21.88 9.33
C TYR A 95 11.62 22.66 8.74
N LYS A 96 11.52 22.62 7.41
CA LYS A 96 10.36 23.14 6.69
C LYS A 96 9.32 22.03 6.56
N GLY A 97 8.20 22.19 7.26
CA GLY A 97 7.08 21.26 7.16
C GLY A 97 6.43 21.31 5.76
N PHE A 98 5.93 20.16 5.31
CA PHE A 98 5.16 20.04 4.07
C PHE A 98 3.74 20.63 4.22
N LEU A 99 3.10 20.36 5.37
CA LEU A 99 1.74 20.81 5.67
C LEU A 99 1.74 22.03 6.58
N HIS A 100 0.73 22.87 6.43
CA HIS A 100 0.50 23.99 7.32
C HIS A 100 -0.01 23.54 8.69
N LYS A 101 0.26 24.37 9.70
CA LYS A 101 -0.20 24.13 11.08
C LYS A 101 -1.72 24.26 11.15
N ASP A 102 -2.35 23.33 11.85
CA ASP A 102 -3.77 23.47 12.21
C ASP A 102 -3.94 24.56 13.28
N LYS A 103 -4.30 25.77 12.84
CA LYS A 103 -4.54 26.90 13.74
C LYS A 103 -5.75 26.66 14.64
N ALA A 104 -6.75 25.88 14.22
CA ALA A 104 -7.94 25.61 15.01
C ALA A 104 -7.62 24.64 16.15
N LEU A 105 -6.88 23.56 15.86
CA LEU A 105 -6.38 22.65 16.88
C LEU A 105 -5.52 23.37 17.92
N ILE A 106 -4.56 24.18 17.47
CA ILE A 106 -3.66 24.93 18.37
C ILE A 106 -4.46 25.83 19.31
N LYS A 107 -5.44 26.59 18.78
CA LYS A 107 -6.33 27.42 19.60
C LYS A 107 -7.13 26.58 20.60
N LYS A 108 -7.63 25.41 20.19
CA LYS A 108 -8.42 24.51 21.06
C LYS A 108 -7.58 23.89 22.19
N LEU A 109 -6.33 23.57 21.91
CA LEU A 109 -5.35 23.09 22.90
C LEU A 109 -5.01 24.19 23.91
N LEU A 110 -4.61 25.36 23.42
CA LEU A 110 -4.27 26.51 24.26
C LEU A 110 -5.44 26.89 25.16
N LYS A 111 -6.66 27.01 24.62
CA LYS A 111 -7.86 27.27 25.44
C LYS A 111 -8.08 26.21 26.51
N GLY A 112 -7.77 24.95 26.23
CA GLY A 112 -7.85 23.89 27.25
C GLY A 112 -6.84 24.04 28.37
N ILE A 113 -5.62 24.49 28.06
CA ILE A 113 -4.57 24.72 29.05
C ILE A 113 -4.99 25.87 29.97
N HIS A 114 -5.45 26.98 29.39
CA HIS A 114 -5.97 28.12 30.16
C HIS A 114 -7.17 27.75 31.04
N LYS A 115 -8.03 26.84 30.57
CA LYS A 115 -9.19 26.32 31.33
C LYS A 115 -8.83 25.18 32.29
N LYS A 116 -7.55 24.91 32.55
CA LYS A 116 -7.07 23.82 33.42
C LYS A 116 -7.67 22.44 33.08
N ARG A 117 -7.91 22.19 31.79
CA ARG A 117 -8.37 20.87 31.30
C ARG A 117 -7.33 19.82 31.66
N SER A 118 -7.79 18.64 32.09
CA SER A 118 -6.93 17.52 32.46
C SER A 118 -5.94 17.14 31.35
N SER A 119 -4.78 16.62 31.75
CA SER A 119 -3.71 16.23 30.83
C SER A 119 -4.14 15.12 29.86
N GLU A 120 -4.99 14.22 30.35
CA GLU A 120 -5.51 13.06 29.65
C GLU A 120 -6.45 13.51 28.54
N SER A 121 -7.32 14.49 28.83
CA SER A 121 -8.26 15.04 27.86
C SER A 121 -7.54 15.80 26.74
N GLN A 122 -6.46 16.52 27.06
CA GLN A 122 -5.62 17.19 26.06
C GLN A 122 -4.88 16.17 25.19
N SER A 123 -4.34 15.12 25.83
CA SER A 123 -3.64 14.03 25.14
C SER A 123 -4.59 13.24 24.22
N ALA A 124 -5.81 12.96 24.65
CA ALA A 124 -6.83 12.28 23.85
C ALA A 124 -7.20 13.11 22.60
N LEU A 125 -7.36 14.43 22.77
CA LEU A 125 -7.63 15.34 21.66
C LEU A 125 -6.49 15.35 20.63
N LEU A 126 -5.23 15.33 21.07
CA LEU A 126 -4.07 15.23 20.19
C LEU A 126 -4.02 13.89 19.46
N ARG A 127 -4.18 12.77 20.17
CA ARG A 127 -4.17 11.43 19.57
C ARG A 127 -5.26 11.29 18.52
N ARG A 128 -6.47 11.77 18.80
CA ARG A 128 -7.58 11.74 17.84
C ARG A 128 -7.25 12.53 16.57
N HIS A 129 -6.73 13.74 16.72
CA HIS A 129 -6.33 14.56 15.57
C HIS A 129 -5.24 13.90 14.73
N LEU A 130 -4.19 13.36 15.37
CA LEU A 130 -3.12 12.66 14.66
C LEU A 130 -3.60 11.39 13.95
N LEU A 131 -4.56 10.67 14.56
CA LEU A 131 -5.19 9.51 13.93
C LEU A 131 -5.97 9.92 12.68
N GLU A 132 -6.84 10.93 12.79
CA GLU A 132 -7.61 11.48 11.67
C GLU A 132 -6.67 11.91 10.52
N LEU A 133 -5.59 12.63 10.83
CA LEU A 133 -4.59 13.02 9.82
C LEU A 133 -3.89 11.83 9.16
N THR A 134 -3.55 10.81 9.95
CA THR A 134 -2.89 9.60 9.43
C THR A 134 -3.85 8.84 8.50
N GLN A 135 -5.12 8.72 8.88
CA GLN A 135 -6.15 8.09 8.05
C GLN A 135 -6.32 8.84 6.73
N SER A 136 -6.50 10.17 6.78
CA SER A 136 -6.59 10.99 5.57
C SER A 136 -5.38 10.85 4.64
N PHE A 137 -4.18 10.69 5.22
CA PHE A 137 -2.96 10.47 4.46
C PHE A 137 -2.87 9.05 3.86
N ILE A 138 -3.36 8.02 4.57
CA ILE A 138 -3.24 6.63 4.12
C ILE A 138 -4.36 6.22 3.15
N ILE A 139 -5.58 6.77 3.28
CA ILE A 139 -6.75 6.39 2.48
C ILE A 139 -6.49 6.43 0.95
N PRO A 140 -5.90 7.49 0.36
CA PRO A 140 -5.60 7.51 -1.07
C PRO A 140 -4.65 6.39 -1.50
N LEU A 141 -3.67 6.09 -0.65
CA LEU A 141 -2.66 5.06 -0.89
C LEU A 141 -3.30 3.66 -0.84
N GLU A 142 -4.20 3.42 0.11
CA GLU A 142 -4.97 2.18 0.18
C GLU A 142 -5.89 1.99 -1.02
N HIS A 143 -6.56 3.06 -1.47
CA HIS A 143 -7.40 3.02 -2.67
C HIS A 143 -6.58 2.70 -3.92
N TYR A 144 -5.42 3.32 -4.08
CA TYR A 144 -4.53 3.00 -5.20
C TYR A 144 -4.04 1.56 -5.12
N MET A 145 -3.62 1.06 -3.95
CA MET A 145 -3.24 -0.34 -3.78
C MET A 145 -4.39 -1.29 -4.14
N ALA A 146 -5.62 -1.00 -3.71
CA ALA A 146 -6.79 -1.79 -4.08
C ALA A 146 -7.01 -1.82 -5.59
N SER A 147 -6.77 -0.71 -6.29
CA SER A 147 -6.87 -0.66 -7.76
C SER A 147 -5.86 -1.60 -8.45
N LEU A 148 -4.75 -1.95 -7.80
CA LEU A 148 -3.75 -2.87 -8.36
C LEU A 148 -4.20 -4.33 -8.31
N MET A 149 -5.27 -4.65 -7.58
CA MET A 149 -5.85 -6.00 -7.56
C MET A 149 -6.36 -6.39 -8.96
N PRO A 150 -6.19 -7.65 -9.37
CA PRO A 150 -6.85 -8.17 -10.55
C PRO A 150 -8.37 -8.22 -10.36
N LEU A 151 -9.12 -8.11 -11.46
CA LEU A 151 -10.57 -8.27 -11.42
C LEU A 151 -10.94 -9.71 -11.06
N GLN A 152 -11.98 -9.89 -10.23
CA GLN A 152 -12.43 -11.22 -9.81
C GLN A 152 -12.76 -12.14 -11.00
N ARG A 153 -13.40 -11.61 -12.04
CA ARG A 153 -13.71 -12.35 -13.28
C ARG A 153 -12.49 -12.89 -14.03
N ALA A 154 -11.29 -12.37 -13.77
CA ALA A 154 -10.05 -12.85 -14.37
C ALA A 154 -9.41 -14.01 -13.57
N ILE A 155 -9.91 -14.28 -12.35
CA ILE A 155 -9.46 -15.38 -11.52
C ILE A 155 -10.15 -16.64 -12.03
N THR A 156 -9.39 -17.58 -12.58
CA THR A 156 -9.92 -18.83 -13.12
C THR A 156 -9.50 -20.01 -12.25
N PRO A 157 -10.38 -21.02 -12.03
CA PRO A 157 -10.14 -22.12 -11.09
C PRO A 157 -8.87 -22.93 -11.41
N TRP A 158 -8.73 -23.35 -12.66
CA TRP A 158 -7.75 -24.34 -13.10
C TRP A 158 -6.48 -23.74 -13.70
N LYS A 159 -6.27 -22.42 -13.54
CA LYS A 159 -5.05 -21.72 -13.97
C LYS A 159 -4.43 -20.98 -12.79
N ASN A 160 -3.20 -20.52 -12.97
CA ASN A 160 -2.54 -19.67 -11.98
C ASN A 160 -3.33 -18.37 -11.78
N PRO A 161 -3.44 -17.88 -10.52
CA PRO A 161 -4.12 -16.63 -10.26
C PRO A 161 -3.38 -15.47 -10.94
N PRO A 162 -4.10 -14.47 -11.48
CA PRO A 162 -3.48 -13.30 -12.10
C PRO A 162 -2.62 -12.53 -11.10
N GLN A 163 -1.49 -12.01 -11.54
CA GLN A 163 -0.57 -11.28 -10.66
C GLN A 163 -1.13 -9.91 -10.24
N ILE A 164 -0.85 -9.51 -9.01
CA ILE A 164 -1.11 -8.14 -8.51
C ILE A 164 -0.20 -7.18 -9.27
N ARG A 165 -0.77 -6.11 -9.82
CA ARG A 165 -0.01 -5.11 -10.57
C ARG A 165 1.05 -4.45 -9.65
N PRO A 166 2.26 -4.16 -10.17
CA PRO A 166 3.28 -3.49 -9.39
C PRO A 166 2.84 -2.06 -9.03
N PHE A 167 3.35 -1.57 -7.90
CA PHE A 167 3.07 -0.22 -7.43
C PHE A 167 4.00 0.77 -8.15
N HIS A 168 3.44 1.81 -8.78
CA HIS A 168 4.21 2.87 -9.42
C HIS A 168 3.96 4.21 -8.73
N GLN A 169 5.03 4.82 -8.23
CA GLN A 169 4.95 6.08 -7.46
C GLN A 169 4.34 7.21 -8.29
N GLU A 170 4.78 7.41 -9.52
CA GLU A 170 4.29 8.53 -10.34
C GLU A 170 2.83 8.37 -10.72
N ASP A 171 2.37 7.14 -10.98
CA ASP A 171 0.94 6.90 -11.25
C ASP A 171 0.08 7.17 -10.03
N PHE A 172 0.53 6.75 -8.84
CA PHE A 172 -0.13 7.12 -7.59
C PHE A 172 -0.20 8.65 -7.43
N LEU A 173 0.92 9.37 -7.63
CA LEU A 173 0.95 10.82 -7.44
C LEU A 173 0.00 11.56 -8.38
N LYS A 174 -0.21 11.08 -9.61
CA LYS A 174 -1.24 11.61 -10.53
C LYS A 174 -2.66 11.45 -9.97
N THR A 175 -2.94 10.35 -9.26
CA THR A 175 -4.27 10.15 -8.67
C THR A 175 -4.60 11.18 -7.56
N LEU A 176 -3.59 11.78 -6.94
CA LEU A 176 -3.78 12.74 -5.85
C LEU A 176 -4.46 14.04 -6.29
N GLU A 177 -4.42 14.39 -7.58
CA GLU A 177 -5.13 15.55 -8.11
C GLU A 177 -6.64 15.43 -7.91
N HIS A 178 -7.18 14.23 -8.06
CA HIS A 178 -8.61 13.94 -8.05
C HIS A 178 -9.07 13.17 -6.81
N ALA A 179 -8.17 12.43 -6.16
CA ALA A 179 -8.46 11.53 -5.05
C ALA A 179 -7.48 11.69 -3.87
N GLY A 180 -6.96 12.91 -3.64
CA GLY A 180 -5.97 13.15 -2.60
C GLY A 180 -6.53 13.39 -1.19
N PRO A 181 -5.65 13.51 -0.17
CA PRO A 181 -6.03 13.75 1.22
C PRO A 181 -6.89 14.99 1.44
N GLN A 182 -6.83 15.98 0.54
CA GLN A 182 -7.65 17.19 0.59
C GLN A 182 -9.16 16.92 0.61
N LEU A 183 -9.60 15.72 0.20
CA LEU A 183 -11.01 15.32 0.25
C LEU A 183 -11.48 14.97 1.67
N THR A 184 -10.56 14.56 2.55
CA THR A 184 -10.87 14.13 3.92
C THR A 184 -10.18 14.98 4.99
N CYS A 185 -9.20 15.79 4.60
CA CYS A 185 -8.41 16.65 5.46
C CYS A 185 -8.42 18.10 4.96
N LEU A 186 -8.74 19.03 5.87
CA LEU A 186 -8.76 20.47 5.56
C LEU A 186 -7.37 21.12 5.61
N LEU A 187 -6.31 20.36 5.90
CA LEU A 187 -4.95 20.88 5.91
C LEU A 187 -4.45 21.16 4.50
N LYS A 188 -3.89 22.35 4.35
CA LYS A 188 -3.25 22.82 3.12
C LYS A 188 -1.73 22.63 3.22
N GLY A 189 -1.09 22.47 2.07
CA GLY A 189 0.36 22.35 1.97
C GLY A 189 0.77 21.46 0.81
N ASP A 190 2.05 21.06 0.83
CA ASP A 190 2.66 20.21 -0.19
C ASP A 190 2.46 18.72 0.12
N TRP A 191 1.27 18.21 -0.19
CA TRP A 191 0.95 16.79 -0.05
C TRP A 191 1.84 15.90 -0.93
N LEU A 192 2.12 16.33 -2.17
CA LEU A 192 2.99 15.62 -3.10
C LEU A 192 4.40 15.41 -2.52
N GLY A 193 5.01 16.48 -1.99
CA GLY A 193 6.30 16.42 -1.33
C GLY A 193 6.29 15.50 -0.10
N LEU A 194 5.21 15.51 0.68
CA LEU A 194 5.04 14.63 1.82
C LEU A 194 5.03 13.15 1.41
N TYR A 195 4.26 12.77 0.38
CA TYR A 195 4.27 11.40 -0.15
C TYR A 195 5.62 11.01 -0.72
N ARG A 196 6.27 11.89 -1.50
CA ARG A 196 7.63 11.64 -2.03
C ARG A 196 8.66 11.45 -0.91
N ARG A 197 8.48 12.10 0.25
CA ARG A 197 9.32 11.86 1.42
C ARG A 197 8.96 10.54 2.11
N PHE A 198 7.67 10.24 2.24
CA PHE A 198 7.17 9.01 2.86
C PHE A 198 7.64 7.75 2.12
N PHE A 199 7.61 7.74 0.79
CA PHE A 199 8.08 6.60 0.00
C PHE A 199 9.56 6.26 0.18
N ARG A 200 10.37 7.22 0.63
CA ARG A 200 11.79 7.01 0.96
C ARG A 200 12.02 6.61 2.42
N SER A 201 10.96 6.47 3.20
CA SER A 201 11.04 6.17 4.63
C SER A 201 10.88 4.67 4.90
N PRO A 202 11.50 4.14 5.96
CA PRO A 202 11.27 2.76 6.41
C PRO A 202 9.80 2.47 6.76
N ASN A 203 9.04 3.50 7.15
CA ASN A 203 7.63 3.35 7.47
C ASN A 203 6.81 2.92 6.25
N PHE A 204 7.09 3.51 5.08
CA PHE A 204 6.43 3.10 3.84
C PHE A 204 6.80 1.67 3.47
N ASP A 205 8.07 1.31 3.61
CA ASP A 205 8.54 -0.03 3.30
C ASP A 205 7.83 -1.11 4.14
N GLY A 206 7.78 -0.94 5.45
CA GLY A 206 7.04 -1.86 6.34
C GLY A 206 5.54 -1.92 6.02
N TRP A 207 4.92 -0.75 5.83
CA TRP A 207 3.50 -0.66 5.44
C TRP A 207 3.23 -1.34 4.10
N TYR A 208 4.08 -1.13 3.09
CA TYR A 208 3.92 -1.67 1.74
C TYR A 208 4.06 -3.18 1.72
N ARG A 209 5.06 -3.74 2.40
CA ARG A 209 5.24 -5.20 2.52
C ARG A 209 4.03 -5.86 3.16
N GLN A 210 3.56 -5.28 4.28
CA GLN A 210 2.38 -5.78 4.98
C GLN A 210 1.13 -5.73 4.09
N ARG A 211 0.89 -4.58 3.44
CA ARG A 211 -0.27 -4.41 2.57
C ARG A 211 -0.24 -5.34 1.36
N ARG A 212 0.94 -5.55 0.77
CA ARG A 212 1.14 -6.47 -0.35
C ARG A 212 0.89 -7.91 0.06
N LYS A 213 1.33 -8.33 1.26
CA LYS A 213 1.05 -9.64 1.82
C LYS A 213 -0.45 -9.87 2.00
N GLU A 214 -1.18 -8.90 2.57
CA GLU A 214 -2.63 -8.96 2.72
C GLU A 214 -3.35 -9.11 1.37
N MET A 215 -2.91 -8.36 0.36
CA MET A 215 -3.47 -8.46 -0.99
C MET A 215 -3.20 -9.82 -1.63
N MET A 216 -2.00 -10.39 -1.43
CA MET A 216 -1.67 -11.74 -1.90
C MET A 216 -2.55 -12.79 -1.23
N HIS A 217 -2.70 -12.72 0.09
CA HIS A 217 -3.59 -13.63 0.84
C HIS A 217 -5.04 -13.52 0.35
N LYS A 218 -5.52 -12.30 0.08
CA LYS A 218 -6.86 -12.09 -0.48
C LYS A 218 -7.02 -12.70 -1.87
N LEU A 219 -6.01 -12.57 -2.72
CA LEU A 219 -6.02 -13.17 -4.06
C LEU A 219 -6.02 -14.70 -4.00
N GLU A 220 -5.21 -15.29 -3.12
CA GLU A 220 -5.18 -16.74 -2.89
C GLU A 220 -6.53 -17.26 -2.38
N ALA A 221 -7.16 -16.53 -1.45
CA ALA A 221 -8.49 -16.82 -0.94
C ALA A 221 -9.54 -16.82 -2.06
N LEU A 222 -9.61 -15.75 -2.87
CA LEU A 222 -10.53 -15.65 -4.01
C LEU A 222 -10.30 -16.77 -5.04
N HIS A 223 -9.04 -17.15 -5.28
CA HIS A 223 -8.75 -18.27 -6.19
C HIS A 223 -9.18 -19.61 -5.60
N LEU A 224 -9.10 -19.80 -4.27
CA LEU A 224 -9.58 -21.02 -3.63
C LEU A 224 -11.11 -21.11 -3.66
N GLU A 225 -11.80 -19.99 -3.47
CA GLU A 225 -13.26 -19.88 -3.65
C GLU A 225 -13.66 -20.27 -5.08
N ALA A 226 -13.00 -19.71 -6.09
CA ALA A 226 -13.24 -20.05 -7.50
C ALA A 226 -13.03 -21.54 -7.79
N ILE A 227 -12.03 -22.18 -7.19
CA ILE A 227 -11.82 -23.63 -7.29
C ILE A 227 -13.00 -24.40 -6.70
N SER A 228 -13.43 -24.03 -5.50
CA SER A 228 -14.52 -24.73 -4.81
C SER A 228 -15.88 -24.62 -5.54
N GLU A 229 -16.07 -23.55 -6.30
CA GLU A 229 -17.30 -23.34 -7.09
C GLU A 229 -17.25 -24.06 -8.44
N ALA A 230 -16.06 -24.49 -8.88
CA ALA A 230 -15.87 -25.10 -10.18
C ALA A 230 -16.22 -26.60 -10.17
N ASN A 231 -16.78 -27.08 -11.28
CA ASN A 231 -17.17 -28.48 -11.41
C ASN A 231 -15.95 -29.36 -11.76
N VAL A 232 -15.32 -29.94 -10.74
CA VAL A 232 -14.16 -30.83 -10.91
C VAL A 232 -14.47 -32.04 -11.78
N LYS A 233 -15.67 -32.64 -11.63
CA LYS A 233 -16.07 -33.84 -12.40
C LYS A 233 -16.21 -33.56 -13.89
N ALA A 234 -16.67 -32.37 -14.26
CA ALA A 234 -16.73 -31.95 -15.65
C ALA A 234 -15.32 -31.72 -16.21
N TRP A 235 -14.44 -31.08 -15.43
CA TRP A 235 -13.05 -30.82 -15.82
C TRP A 235 -12.26 -32.12 -16.08
N MET A 236 -12.46 -33.15 -15.25
CA MET A 236 -11.75 -34.43 -15.35
C MET A 236 -11.99 -35.17 -16.68
N LYS A 237 -13.16 -35.02 -17.29
CA LYS A 237 -13.52 -35.76 -18.53
C LYS A 237 -12.64 -35.40 -19.72
N GLU A 238 -12.07 -34.20 -19.72
CA GLU A 238 -11.28 -33.66 -20.83
C GLU A 238 -9.78 -33.63 -20.51
N LYS A 239 -9.36 -34.31 -19.44
CA LYS A 239 -8.02 -34.16 -18.87
C LYS A 239 -7.28 -35.48 -18.77
N SER A 240 -5.97 -35.39 -18.97
CA SER A 240 -5.06 -36.53 -18.84
C SER A 240 -4.79 -36.87 -17.37
N GLU A 241 -4.37 -38.11 -17.11
CA GLU A 241 -3.97 -38.55 -15.77
C GLU A 241 -2.87 -37.67 -15.17
N VAL A 242 -1.88 -37.26 -15.97
CA VAL A 242 -0.80 -36.36 -15.54
C VAL A 242 -1.34 -35.01 -15.09
N GLU A 243 -2.31 -34.43 -15.82
CA GLU A 243 -2.95 -33.18 -15.41
C GLU A 243 -3.78 -33.34 -14.14
N MET A 244 -4.44 -34.49 -13.95
CA MET A 244 -5.19 -34.79 -12.73
C MET A 244 -4.26 -34.93 -11.52
N VAL A 245 -3.12 -35.63 -11.67
CA VAL A 245 -2.08 -35.75 -10.65
C VAL A 245 -1.50 -34.39 -10.28
N ASP A 246 -1.13 -33.57 -11.28
CA ASP A 246 -0.63 -32.21 -11.06
C ASP A 246 -1.66 -31.33 -10.33
N LEU A 247 -2.94 -31.44 -10.68
CA LEU A 247 -4.00 -30.73 -9.98
C LEU A 247 -4.12 -31.19 -8.52
N VAL A 248 -4.07 -32.49 -8.23
CA VAL A 248 -4.10 -33.02 -6.86
C VAL A 248 -2.96 -32.44 -6.03
N LEU A 249 -1.73 -32.45 -6.55
CA LEU A 249 -0.56 -31.90 -5.87
C LEU A 249 -0.71 -30.40 -5.60
N LYS A 250 -1.15 -29.64 -6.61
CA LYS A 250 -1.41 -28.20 -6.48
C LYS A 250 -2.49 -27.89 -5.46
N LEU A 251 -3.59 -28.64 -5.45
CA LEU A 251 -4.69 -28.42 -4.51
C LEU A 251 -4.27 -28.76 -3.07
N ARG A 252 -3.53 -29.84 -2.86
CA ARG A 252 -2.99 -30.20 -1.53
C ARG A 252 -2.05 -29.12 -1.01
N GLU A 253 -1.08 -28.68 -1.81
CA GLU A 253 -0.17 -27.62 -1.44
C GLU A 253 -0.92 -26.33 -1.10
N LYS A 254 -1.89 -25.94 -1.95
CA LYS A 254 -2.68 -24.73 -1.75
C LYS A 254 -3.53 -24.80 -0.49
N LEU A 255 -4.09 -25.96 -0.16
CA LEU A 255 -4.88 -26.19 1.05
C LEU A 255 -3.98 -26.16 2.30
N ALA A 256 -2.78 -26.75 2.24
CA ALA A 256 -1.79 -26.67 3.30
C ALA A 256 -1.36 -25.23 3.58
N ARG A 257 -1.02 -24.47 2.52
CA ARG A 257 -0.70 -23.03 2.63
C ARG A 257 -1.87 -22.22 3.18
N ALA A 258 -3.10 -22.52 2.76
CA ALA A 258 -4.29 -21.83 3.25
C ALA A 258 -4.46 -21.97 4.77
N ARG A 259 -4.23 -23.18 5.28
CA ARG A 259 -4.25 -23.48 6.73
C ARG A 259 -3.09 -22.82 7.47
N GLN A 260 -1.86 -22.91 6.93
CA GLN A 260 -0.66 -22.36 7.54
C GLN A 260 -0.68 -20.83 7.63
N HIS A 261 -1.18 -20.15 6.60
CA HIS A 261 -1.24 -18.70 6.53
C HIS A 261 -2.53 -18.10 7.11
N HIS A 262 -3.44 -18.95 7.63
CA HIS A 262 -4.76 -18.56 8.10
C HIS A 262 -5.46 -17.62 7.10
N LEU A 263 -5.55 -18.07 5.83
CA LEU A 263 -6.20 -17.28 4.80
C LEU A 263 -7.66 -17.00 5.19
N PRO A 264 -8.21 -15.83 4.83
CA PRO A 264 -9.58 -15.43 5.17
C PRO A 264 -10.60 -16.15 4.27
N VAL A 265 -10.66 -17.48 4.36
CA VAL A 265 -11.54 -18.35 3.57
C VAL A 265 -12.53 -19.04 4.51
N LYS A 266 -13.75 -19.30 4.02
CA LYS A 266 -14.76 -20.06 4.78
C LYS A 266 -14.33 -21.52 4.94
N ASP A 267 -14.62 -22.12 6.10
CA ASP A 267 -14.30 -23.53 6.34
C ASP A 267 -14.98 -24.48 5.35
N GLU A 268 -16.20 -24.13 4.90
CA GLU A 268 -16.93 -24.87 3.86
C GLU A 268 -16.16 -24.97 2.54
N THR A 269 -15.48 -23.89 2.14
CA THR A 269 -14.65 -23.85 0.93
C THR A 269 -13.46 -24.81 1.07
N LEU A 270 -12.82 -24.83 2.24
CA LEU A 270 -11.70 -25.75 2.51
C LEU A 270 -12.15 -27.22 2.49
N GLN A 271 -13.32 -27.51 3.06
CA GLN A 271 -13.90 -28.84 3.05
C GLN A 271 -14.24 -29.29 1.63
N ARG A 272 -14.86 -28.43 0.82
CA ARG A 272 -15.24 -28.73 -0.57
C ARG A 272 -14.01 -29.04 -1.43
N VAL A 273 -12.97 -28.20 -1.36
CA VAL A 273 -11.71 -28.48 -2.06
C VAL A 273 -11.07 -29.79 -1.58
N GLY A 274 -11.18 -30.12 -0.28
CA GLY A 274 -10.78 -31.42 0.25
C GLY A 274 -11.54 -32.60 -0.37
N GLN A 275 -12.86 -32.46 -0.54
CA GLN A 275 -13.71 -33.47 -1.21
C GLN A 275 -13.37 -33.60 -2.70
N ASP A 276 -13.06 -32.49 -3.37
CA ASP A 276 -12.61 -32.49 -4.77
C ASP A 276 -11.29 -33.24 -4.94
N ILE A 277 -10.34 -33.07 -4.00
CA ILE A 277 -9.09 -33.84 -3.97
C ILE A 277 -9.37 -35.35 -3.85
N THR A 278 -10.26 -35.76 -2.94
CA THR A 278 -10.64 -37.18 -2.79
C THR A 278 -11.31 -37.72 -4.05
N THR A 279 -12.13 -36.91 -4.71
CA THR A 279 -12.80 -37.27 -5.97
C THR A 279 -11.79 -37.46 -7.11
N LEU A 280 -10.80 -36.57 -7.22
CA LEU A 280 -9.71 -36.69 -8.18
C LEU A 280 -8.88 -37.94 -7.94
N LEU A 281 -8.49 -38.21 -6.69
CA LEU A 281 -7.72 -39.39 -6.32
C LEU A 281 -8.45 -40.69 -6.67
N GLY A 282 -9.74 -40.80 -6.34
CA GLY A 282 -10.53 -42.01 -6.63
C GLY A 282 -10.76 -42.29 -8.11
N SER A 283 -10.44 -41.34 -9.00
CA SER A 283 -10.54 -41.52 -10.46
C SER A 283 -9.23 -41.98 -11.12
N LEU A 284 -8.11 -41.88 -10.41
CA LEU A 284 -6.81 -42.27 -10.93
C LEU A 284 -6.61 -43.80 -10.83
N PRO A 285 -5.76 -44.40 -11.66
CA PRO A 285 -5.32 -45.79 -11.50
C PRO A 285 -4.68 -46.09 -10.12
N GLU A 286 -4.78 -47.35 -9.66
CA GLU A 286 -4.34 -47.77 -8.31
C GLU A 286 -2.85 -47.55 -8.04
N ASP A 287 -2.00 -47.69 -9.06
CA ASP A 287 -0.56 -47.42 -9.00
C ASP A 287 -0.27 -45.94 -8.70
N LEU A 288 -0.98 -45.02 -9.36
CA LEU A 288 -0.86 -43.59 -9.09
C LEU A 288 -1.48 -43.19 -7.74
N GLN A 289 -2.58 -43.83 -7.36
CA GLN A 289 -3.19 -43.62 -6.04
C GLN A 289 -2.23 -44.01 -4.90
N ALA A 290 -1.56 -45.16 -5.01
CA ALA A 290 -0.61 -45.63 -3.99
C ALA A 290 0.51 -44.60 -3.77
N VAL A 291 1.10 -44.08 -4.85
CA VAL A 291 2.17 -43.06 -4.77
C VAL A 291 1.67 -41.76 -4.14
N LEU A 292 0.47 -41.30 -4.48
CA LEU A 292 -0.09 -40.04 -3.98
C LEU A 292 -0.65 -40.15 -2.56
N CYS A 293 -1.07 -41.31 -2.09
CA CYS A 293 -1.57 -41.48 -0.72
C CYS A 293 -0.44 -41.51 0.33
N HIS A 294 0.81 -41.76 -0.08
CA HIS A 294 1.98 -41.77 0.80
C HIS A 294 2.64 -40.39 1.02
N GLN A 295 2.11 -39.31 0.42
CA GLN A 295 2.61 -37.92 0.55
C GLN A 295 1.60 -37.01 1.25
#